data_AF-A0A7S0XL88-F1
#
_entry.id   AF-A0A7S0XL88-F1
#
_cell.length_a   1.000
_cell.length_b   1.000
_cell.length_c   1.000
_cell.angle_alpha   90.00
_cell.angle_beta   90.00
_cell.angle_gamma   90.00
#
_symmetry.space_group_name_H-M   'P 1'
#
loop_
_entity.id
_entity.type
_entity.pdbx_description
1 polymer ?
#
loop_
_entity_poly.entity_id
_entity_poly.type
_entity_poly.pdbx_seq_one_letter_code
_entity_poly.pdbx_strand_id
1 'polypeptide(L)'
;YTLCGTPDYLAPEVISGAGHSRAVDWWTLGVLLFEMLASYPPFYHEDPMKTYAKIMHGRVNYPKHFSVNAVEIIKSFINAKPTKRLGIIHGGLDAIKSNAWFDAFDWDALQAQQMTAPIVPHIKNRHDRSNFETVVSPQEQKLIDQQTAEAEQYLDDGSGWDQQF
;
A
#
# COMPACT_ATOMS: atom_id res chain seq x y z
N TYR A 1 1.85 -4.43 19.98
CA TYR A 1 1.70 -3.77 18.68
C TYR A 1 3.08 -3.43 18.15
N THR A 2 3.32 -3.66 16.87
CA THR A 2 4.65 -3.48 16.25
C THR A 2 4.62 -2.28 15.31
N LEU A 3 5.68 -1.47 15.33
CA LEU A 3 5.88 -0.44 14.30
C LEU A 3 6.58 -1.11 13.11
N CYS A 4 5.83 -1.40 12.04
CA CYS A 4 6.36 -2.00 10.83
C CYS A 4 5.58 -1.51 9.60
N GLY A 5 6.28 -1.43 8.46
CA GLY A 5 5.72 -1.02 7.17
C GLY A 5 6.57 0.05 6.48
N THR A 6 6.20 0.40 5.25
CA THR A 6 6.85 1.46 4.48
C THR A 6 6.43 2.83 5.02
N PRO A 7 7.36 3.75 5.34
CA PRO A 7 7.06 5.01 6.03
C PRO A 7 5.89 5.81 5.44
N ASP A 8 5.80 5.92 4.12
CA ASP A 8 4.79 6.72 3.42
C ASP A 8 3.37 6.14 3.49
N TYR A 9 3.24 4.87 3.90
CA TYR A 9 1.97 4.14 3.97
C TYR A 9 1.46 3.92 5.39
N LEU A 10 2.24 4.31 6.40
CA LEU A 10 1.89 4.12 7.80
C LEU A 10 0.70 5.00 8.21
N ALA A 11 -0.22 4.44 8.98
CA ALA A 11 -1.32 5.18 9.58
C ALA A 11 -0.87 5.95 10.84
N PRO A 12 -1.54 7.07 11.22
CA PRO A 12 -1.16 7.88 12.38
C PRO A 12 -1.11 7.10 13.70
N GLU A 13 -2.01 6.14 13.91
CA GLU A 13 -2.05 5.29 15.11
C GLU A 13 -0.89 4.29 15.18
N VAL A 14 -0.33 3.89 14.03
CA VAL A 14 0.85 3.03 13.95
C VAL A 14 2.08 3.83 14.36
N ILE A 15 2.23 5.04 13.81
CA ILE A 15 3.33 5.98 14.13
C ILE A 15 3.32 6.38 15.60
N SER A 16 2.15 6.68 16.15
CA SER A 16 2.00 7.12 17.55
C SER A 16 2.08 5.99 18.58
N GLY A 17 2.13 4.72 18.14
CA GLY A 17 2.21 3.57 19.03
C GLY A 17 0.94 3.34 19.86
N ALA A 18 -0.19 3.94 19.49
CA ALA A 18 -1.47 3.85 20.22
C ALA A 18 -2.16 2.47 20.11
N GLY A 19 -1.53 1.53 19.40
CA GLY A 19 -2.13 0.28 18.97
C GLY A 19 -2.93 0.47 17.68
N HIS A 20 -3.10 -0.63 16.94
CA HIS A 20 -3.78 -0.60 15.65
C HIS A 20 -4.61 -1.86 15.43
N SER A 21 -5.61 -1.74 14.56
CA SER A 21 -6.47 -2.83 14.12
C SER A 21 -6.49 -2.89 12.59
N ARG A 22 -7.40 -3.67 12.02
CA ARG A 22 -7.66 -3.73 10.56
C ARG A 22 -7.98 -2.38 9.91
N ALA A 23 -8.22 -1.34 10.71
CA ALA A 23 -8.43 0.02 10.21
C ALA A 23 -7.20 0.60 9.49
N VAL A 24 -5.99 0.11 9.76
CA VAL A 24 -4.77 0.60 9.09
C VAL A 24 -4.76 0.23 7.61
N ASP A 25 -5.33 -0.92 7.25
CA ASP A 25 -5.41 -1.37 5.85
C ASP A 25 -6.25 -0.39 5.01
N TRP A 26 -7.30 0.18 5.59
CA TRP A 26 -8.11 1.20 4.93
C TRP A 26 -7.36 2.53 4.74
N TRP A 27 -6.48 2.89 5.67
CA TRP A 27 -5.59 4.05 5.47
C TRP A 27 -4.62 3.78 4.32
N THR A 28 -3.96 2.62 4.33
CA THR A 28 -3.01 2.20 3.29
C THR A 28 -3.68 2.13 1.92
N LEU A 29 -4.92 1.66 1.83
CA LEU A 29 -5.70 1.68 0.59
C LEU A 29 -5.93 3.12 0.07
N GLY A 30 -6.23 4.06 0.97
CA GLY A 30 -6.35 5.48 0.62
C GLY A 30 -5.05 6.08 0.09
N VAL A 31 -3.92 5.76 0.72
CA VAL A 31 -2.58 6.15 0.27
C VAL A 31 -2.28 5.57 -1.11
N LEU A 32 -2.52 4.27 -1.31
CA LEU A 32 -2.31 3.58 -2.58
C LEU A 32 -3.18 4.16 -3.70
N LEU A 33 -4.46 4.42 -3.43
CA LEU A 33 -5.37 5.01 -4.41
C LEU A 33 -4.92 6.42 -4.83
N PHE A 34 -4.47 7.23 -3.88
CA PHE A 34 -3.88 8.54 -4.19
C PHE A 34 -2.66 8.37 -5.10
N GLU A 35 -1.75 7.48 -4.75
CA GLU A 35 -0.49 7.28 -5.47
C GLU A 35 -0.70 6.74 -6.88
N MET A 36 -1.62 5.79 -7.09
CA MET A 36 -1.95 5.30 -8.44
C MET A 36 -2.47 6.41 -9.36
N LEU A 37 -3.16 7.41 -8.80
CA LEU A 37 -3.71 8.54 -9.57
C LEU A 37 -2.71 9.69 -9.73
N ALA A 38 -1.84 9.92 -8.74
CA ALA A 38 -0.91 11.05 -8.71
C ALA A 38 0.52 10.71 -9.18
N SER A 39 0.87 9.42 -9.20
CA SER A 39 2.23 8.87 -9.34
C SER A 39 3.20 9.23 -8.21
N TYR A 40 2.71 9.69 -7.06
CA TYR A 40 3.48 9.96 -5.85
C TYR A 40 2.59 9.84 -4.60
N PRO A 41 3.13 9.48 -3.43
CA PRO A 41 2.30 9.32 -2.23
C PRO A 41 1.84 10.67 -1.65
N PRO A 42 0.69 10.72 -0.94
CA PRO A 42 0.13 11.94 -0.40
C PRO A 42 0.99 12.57 0.71
N PHE A 43 1.79 11.74 1.40
CA PHE A 43 2.75 12.16 2.40
C PHE A 43 4.12 11.63 1.98
N TYR A 44 5.06 12.54 1.70
CA TYR A 44 6.42 12.17 1.32
C TYR A 44 7.42 13.21 1.81
N HIS A 45 8.56 12.74 2.27
CA HIS A 45 9.77 13.53 2.50
C HIS A 45 10.96 12.55 2.51
N GLU A 46 12.15 12.99 2.10
CA GLU A 46 13.37 12.18 2.12
C GLU A 46 13.70 11.65 3.54
N ASP A 47 13.64 12.52 4.55
CA ASP A 47 13.66 12.16 5.98
C ASP A 47 12.31 11.54 6.45
N PRO A 48 12.31 10.26 6.89
CA PRO A 48 11.11 9.56 7.38
C PRO A 48 10.43 10.27 8.55
N MET A 49 11.19 10.95 9.42
CA MET A 49 10.60 11.66 10.57
C MET A 49 9.72 12.83 10.12
N LYS A 50 10.07 13.47 9.00
CA LYS A 50 9.25 14.52 8.39
C LYS A 50 8.04 13.93 7.66
N THR A 51 8.15 12.74 7.06
CA THR A 51 6.98 11.99 6.57
C THR A 51 6.01 11.70 7.73
N TYR A 52 6.51 11.22 8.87
CA TYR A 52 5.69 10.97 10.05
C TYR A 52 4.99 12.24 10.54
N ALA A 53 5.71 13.36 10.61
CA ALA A 53 5.11 14.65 10.97
C ALA A 53 3.99 15.06 9.99
N LYS A 54 4.15 14.84 8.68
CA LYS A 54 3.12 15.09 7.67
C LYS A 54 1.90 14.19 7.84
N ILE A 55 2.11 12.90 8.10
CA ILE A 55 1.04 11.93 8.37
C ILE A 55 0.25 12.34 9.62
N MET A 56 0.95 12.69 10.70
CA MET A 56 0.32 13.15 11.95
C MET A 56 -0.43 14.47 11.78
N HIS A 57 0.03 15.37 10.89
CA HIS A 57 -0.72 16.56 10.51
C HIS A 57 -1.97 16.22 9.67
N GLY A 58 -1.93 15.17 8.85
CA GLY A 58 -3.09 14.66 8.10
C GLY A 58 -3.59 15.57 6.99
N ARG A 59 -2.77 16.51 6.49
CA ARG A 59 -3.15 17.41 5.39
C ARG A 59 -2.69 16.83 4.06
N VAL A 60 -3.65 16.39 3.25
CA VAL A 60 -3.43 15.90 1.87
C VAL A 60 -3.66 17.03 0.88
N ASN A 61 -2.74 17.22 -0.06
CA ASN A 61 -2.87 18.15 -1.17
C ASN A 61 -3.31 17.39 -2.43
N TYR A 62 -4.58 17.52 -2.79
CA TYR A 62 -5.17 16.82 -3.94
C TYR A 62 -4.83 17.53 -5.26
N PRO A 63 -4.30 16.83 -6.28
CA PRO A 63 -4.09 17.39 -7.60
C PRO A 63 -5.38 17.87 -8.26
N LYS A 64 -5.31 18.93 -9.07
CA LYS A 64 -6.47 19.51 -9.75
C LYS A 64 -7.15 18.58 -10.75
N HIS A 65 -6.44 17.57 -11.24
CA HIS A 65 -6.96 16.61 -12.22
C HIS A 65 -7.74 15.46 -11.56
N PHE A 66 -7.76 15.37 -10.23
CA PHE A 66 -8.59 14.37 -9.54
C PHE A 66 -10.06 14.71 -9.74
N SER A 67 -10.88 13.69 -10.03
CA SER A 67 -12.33 13.87 -10.01
C SER A 67 -12.83 14.09 -8.58
N VAL A 68 -14.04 14.66 -8.46
CA VAL A 68 -14.68 14.86 -7.16
C VAL A 68 -14.81 13.53 -6.40
N ASN A 69 -15.29 12.48 -7.07
CA ASN A 69 -15.46 11.15 -6.48
C ASN A 69 -14.13 10.55 -6.00
N ALA A 70 -13.02 10.77 -6.73
CA ALA A 70 -11.69 10.31 -6.31
C ALA A 70 -11.27 10.98 -4.99
N VAL A 71 -11.40 12.30 -4.92
CA VAL A 71 -11.06 13.09 -3.74
C VAL A 71 -11.92 12.66 -2.54
N GLU A 72 -13.21 12.46 -2.76
CA GLU A 72 -14.14 12.04 -1.70
C GLU A 72 -13.78 10.67 -1.14
N ILE A 73 -13.61 9.65 -1.99
CA ILE A 73 -13.30 8.31 -1.49
C ILE A 73 -11.93 8.25 -0.79
N ILE A 74 -10.91 8.94 -1.32
CA ILE A 74 -9.58 9.00 -0.68
C ILE A 74 -9.69 9.69 0.69
N LYS A 75 -10.42 10.80 0.81
CA LYS A 75 -10.66 11.46 2.11
C LYS A 75 -11.37 10.54 3.10
N SER A 76 -12.29 9.71 2.64
CA SER A 76 -13.00 8.77 3.51
C SER A 76 -12.08 7.65 4.04
N PHE A 77 -11.05 7.26 3.29
CA PHE A 77 -10.02 6.30 3.72
C PHE A 77 -8.93 6.94 4.60
N ILE A 78 -8.37 8.09 4.17
CA ILE A 78 -7.32 8.82 4.88
C ILE A 78 -7.93 9.70 5.98
N ASN A 79 -8.64 9.07 6.91
CA ASN A 79 -9.16 9.71 8.11
C ASN A 79 -8.24 9.47 9.30
N ALA A 80 -7.87 10.53 10.02
CA ALA A 80 -7.01 10.43 11.20
C ALA A 80 -7.64 9.59 12.32
N LYS A 81 -8.98 9.56 12.44
CA LYS A 81 -9.69 8.69 13.39
C LYS A 81 -9.95 7.32 12.74
N PRO A 82 -9.35 6.22 13.23
CA PRO A 82 -9.52 4.90 12.61
C PRO A 82 -10.99 4.46 12.54
N THR A 83 -11.79 4.79 13.56
CA THR A 83 -13.22 4.48 13.63
C THR A 83 -14.10 5.25 12.65
N LYS A 84 -13.54 6.25 11.94
CA LYS A 84 -14.24 7.07 10.95
C LYS A 84 -13.83 6.75 9.51
N ARG A 85 -12.92 5.80 9.32
CA ARG A 85 -12.50 5.36 7.99
C ARG A 85 -13.61 4.58 7.30
N LEU A 86 -13.77 4.80 6.01
CA LEU A 86 -14.61 3.96 5.16
C LEU A 86 -14.09 2.50 5.26
N GLY A 87 -15.01 1.54 5.37
CA GLY A 87 -14.67 0.14 5.70
C GLY A 87 -14.71 -0.20 7.19
N ILE A 88 -14.64 0.80 8.09
CA ILE A 88 -14.82 0.62 9.55
C ILE A 88 -16.19 1.13 10.02
N ILE A 89 -16.68 2.21 9.40
CA ILE A 89 -18.01 2.76 9.69
C ILE A 89 -19.13 1.75 9.36
N HIS A 90 -20.34 2.06 9.81
CA HIS A 90 -21.53 1.26 9.50
C HIS A 90 -21.65 1.03 7.98
N GLY A 91 -22.00 -0.21 7.60
CA GLY A 91 -21.99 -0.68 6.21
C GLY A 91 -20.67 -1.33 5.77
N GLY A 92 -19.56 -1.08 6.46
CA GLY A 92 -18.29 -1.80 6.24
C GLY A 92 -17.87 -1.82 4.77
N LEU A 93 -17.73 -3.03 4.21
CA LEU A 93 -17.37 -3.24 2.79
C LEU A 93 -18.46 -2.78 1.83
N ASP A 94 -19.74 -2.93 2.18
CA ASP A 94 -20.85 -2.55 1.30
C ASP A 94 -20.85 -1.03 1.08
N ALA A 95 -20.51 -0.25 2.11
CA ALA A 95 -20.34 1.20 1.99
C ALA A 95 -19.18 1.60 1.05
N ILE A 96 -18.15 0.75 0.91
CA ILE A 96 -17.08 0.98 -0.07
C ILE A 96 -17.60 0.68 -1.47
N LYS A 97 -18.21 -0.51 -1.65
CA LYS A 97 -18.70 -0.96 -2.96
C LYS A 97 -19.77 -0.02 -3.54
N SER A 98 -20.59 0.58 -2.68
CA SER A 98 -21.65 1.51 -3.05
C SER A 98 -21.21 2.98 -3.12
N ASN A 99 -19.91 3.28 -2.98
CA ASN A 99 -19.42 4.65 -3.08
C ASN A 99 -19.48 5.14 -4.54
N ALA A 100 -19.76 6.43 -4.75
CA ALA A 100 -19.87 7.05 -6.09
C ALA A 100 -18.62 6.89 -6.97
N TRP A 101 -17.44 6.64 -6.38
CA TRP A 101 -16.24 6.28 -7.13
C TRP A 101 -16.38 4.97 -7.92
N PHE A 102 -17.20 4.04 -7.43
CA PHE A 102 -17.42 2.72 -7.99
C PHE A 102 -18.77 2.57 -8.71
N ASP A 103 -19.49 3.66 -9.01
CA ASP A 103 -20.81 3.61 -9.67
C ASP A 103 -20.80 2.86 -11.02
N ALA A 104 -19.69 2.93 -11.75
CA ALA A 104 -19.50 2.23 -13.03
C ALA A 104 -18.68 0.92 -12.90
N PHE A 105 -18.39 0.47 -11.68
CA PHE A 105 -17.55 -0.68 -11.42
C PHE A 105 -18.40 -1.92 -11.14
N ASP A 106 -18.26 -2.95 -11.98
CA ASP A 106 -18.98 -4.21 -11.84
C ASP A 106 -18.21 -5.18 -10.93
N TRP A 107 -18.58 -5.21 -9.65
CA TRP A 107 -17.96 -6.08 -8.65
C TRP A 107 -18.19 -7.56 -8.91
N ASP A 108 -19.33 -7.93 -9.49
CA ASP A 108 -19.67 -9.34 -9.76
C ASP A 108 -18.87 -9.84 -10.97
N ALA A 109 -18.75 -9.04 -12.03
CA ALA A 109 -17.90 -9.35 -13.17
C ALA A 109 -16.41 -9.41 -12.78
N LEU A 110 -15.94 -8.57 -11.85
CA LEU A 110 -14.59 -8.69 -11.30
C LEU A 110 -14.39 -10.05 -10.64
N GLN A 111 -15.30 -10.43 -9.73
CA GLN A 111 -15.23 -11.68 -8.99
C GLN A 111 -15.31 -12.90 -9.92
N ALA A 112 -16.11 -12.81 -10.99
CA ALA A 112 -16.23 -13.83 -12.03
C ALA A 112 -15.07 -13.81 -13.05
N GLN A 113 -14.10 -12.91 -12.90
CA GLN A 113 -12.96 -12.72 -13.82
C GLN A 113 -13.38 -12.41 -15.27
N GLN A 114 -14.49 -11.71 -15.45
CA GLN A 114 -15.08 -11.36 -16.75
C GLN A 114 -14.70 -9.95 -17.22
N MET A 115 -14.18 -9.11 -16.32
CA MET A 115 -13.70 -7.78 -16.67
C MET A 115 -12.36 -7.85 -17.41
N THR A 116 -12.19 -6.99 -18.42
CA THR A 116 -10.89 -6.80 -19.06
C THR A 116 -10.01 -5.91 -18.18
N ALA A 117 -8.80 -6.37 -17.86
CA ALA A 117 -7.84 -5.59 -17.10
C ALA A 117 -7.38 -4.35 -17.91
N PRO A 118 -7.19 -3.18 -17.26
CA PRO A 118 -6.75 -1.96 -17.95
C PRO A 118 -5.33 -2.07 -18.52
N ILE A 119 -4.49 -2.92 -17.93
CA ILE A 119 -3.15 -3.23 -18.39
C ILE A 119 -3.03 -4.75 -18.49
N VAL A 120 -2.80 -5.26 -19.70
CA VAL A 120 -2.56 -6.69 -19.95
C VAL A 120 -1.07 -6.87 -20.26
N PRO A 121 -0.28 -7.44 -19.33
CA PRO A 121 1.15 -7.63 -19.55
C PRO A 121 1.39 -8.65 -20.67
N HIS A 122 2.43 -8.42 -21.47
CA HIS A 122 2.86 -9.40 -22.46
C HIS A 122 3.69 -10.50 -21.78
N ILE A 123 3.28 -11.76 -21.93
CA ILE A 123 3.94 -12.92 -21.33
C ILE A 123 4.20 -13.94 -22.43
N LYS A 124 5.47 -14.19 -22.74
CA LYS A 124 5.89 -15.11 -23.80
C LYS A 124 5.75 -16.57 -23.38
N ASN A 125 6.14 -16.90 -22.15
CA ASN A 125 6.10 -18.24 -21.59
C ASN A 125 6.28 -18.19 -20.05
N ARG A 126 6.22 -19.35 -19.39
CA ARG A 126 6.31 -19.47 -17.91
C ARG A 126 7.62 -18.96 -17.29
N HIS A 127 8.68 -18.81 -18.09
CA HIS A 127 9.99 -18.33 -17.64
C HIS A 127 10.24 -16.88 -18.07
N ASP A 128 9.24 -16.19 -18.64
CA ASP A 128 9.39 -14.82 -19.10
C ASP A 128 9.55 -13.85 -17.92
N ARG A 129 10.69 -13.14 -17.91
CA ARG A 129 11.03 -12.13 -16.90
C ARG A 129 11.00 -10.71 -17.47
N SER A 130 10.48 -10.50 -18.69
CA SER A 130 10.57 -9.20 -19.37
C SER A 130 9.76 -8.07 -18.72
N ASN A 131 8.81 -8.40 -17.84
CA ASN A 131 8.02 -7.42 -17.08
C ASN A 131 8.68 -7.04 -15.74
N PHE A 132 9.90 -7.52 -15.48
CA PHE A 132 10.69 -7.20 -14.29
C PHE A 132 11.98 -6.51 -14.70
N GLU A 133 12.54 -5.70 -13.81
CA GLU A 133 13.80 -5.01 -14.06
C GLU A 133 14.96 -5.99 -14.21
N THR A 134 15.78 -5.78 -15.24
CA THR A 134 16.98 -6.59 -15.52
C THR A 134 18.28 -5.88 -15.11
N VAL A 135 18.22 -4.55 -14.97
CA VAL A 135 19.37 -3.72 -14.63
C VAL A 135 19.24 -3.29 -13.20
N VAL A 136 20.06 -3.91 -12.36
CA VAL A 136 20.27 -3.47 -10.99
C VAL A 136 21.07 -2.16 -11.06
N SER A 137 20.59 -1.07 -10.45
CA SER A 137 21.37 0.15 -10.38
C SER A 137 22.70 -0.10 -9.65
N PRO A 138 23.77 0.68 -9.87
CA PRO A 138 25.03 0.49 -9.14
C PRO A 138 24.89 0.56 -7.60
N GLN A 139 23.84 1.23 -7.11
CA GLN A 139 23.52 1.29 -5.68
C GLN A 139 22.86 -0.01 -5.20
N GLU A 140 21.87 -0.52 -5.95
CA GLU A 140 21.24 -1.80 -5.67
C GLU A 140 22.22 -2.96 -5.83
N GLN A 141 23.16 -2.89 -6.78
CA GLN A 141 24.15 -3.94 -6.98
C GLN A 141 25.10 -4.00 -5.78
N LYS A 142 25.49 -2.84 -5.24
CA LYS A 142 26.24 -2.80 -3.98
C LYS A 142 25.46 -3.39 -2.81
N LEU A 143 24.15 -3.15 -2.73
CA LEU A 143 23.29 -3.74 -1.70
C LEU A 143 23.18 -5.26 -1.87
N ILE A 144 23.01 -5.76 -3.10
CA ILE A 144 22.98 -7.19 -3.42
C ILE A 144 24.32 -7.84 -3.10
N ASP A 145 25.44 -7.22 -3.49
CA ASP A 145 26.78 -7.73 -3.23
C ASP A 145 27.08 -7.74 -1.73
N GLN A 146 26.66 -6.71 -0.99
CA GLN A 146 26.73 -6.68 0.47
C GLN A 146 25.87 -7.77 1.10
N GLN A 147 24.60 -7.90 0.71
CA GLN A 147 23.70 -8.95 1.22
C GLN A 147 24.21 -10.35 0.86
N THR A 148 24.84 -10.53 -0.29
CA THR A 148 25.40 -11.83 -0.71
C THR A 148 26.72 -12.14 0.01
N ALA A 149 27.53 -11.12 0.28
CA ALA A 149 28.76 -11.26 1.06
C ALA A 149 28.50 -11.44 2.57
N GLU A 150 27.42 -10.84 3.07
CA GLU A 150 26.90 -10.96 4.44
C GLU A 150 25.89 -12.10 4.60
N ALA A 151 25.51 -12.78 3.51
CA ALA A 151 24.73 -14.00 3.57
C ALA A 151 25.61 -15.07 4.19
N GLU A 152 25.66 -15.07 5.53
CA GLU A 152 26.10 -16.21 6.29
C GLU A 152 25.29 -17.41 5.77
N GLN A 153 26.00 -18.47 5.41
CA GLN A 153 25.35 -19.74 5.10
C GLN A 153 24.41 -20.04 6.26
N TYR A 154 23.12 -20.21 5.98
CA TYR A 154 22.12 -20.48 7.02
C TYR A 154 22.64 -21.61 7.94
N LEU A 155 22.84 -21.26 9.20
CA LEU A 155 23.20 -22.19 10.27
C LEU A 155 21.93 -22.42 11.08
N ASP A 156 21.41 -23.64 11.00
CA ASP A 156 20.31 -24.10 11.84
C ASP A 156 20.72 -23.91 13.31
N ASP A 157 19.95 -23.09 14.03
CA ASP A 157 20.20 -22.78 15.44
C ASP A 157 19.69 -23.88 16.40
N GLY A 158 19.07 -24.93 15.84
CA GLY A 158 18.55 -26.09 16.58
C GLY A 158 17.36 -25.78 17.47
N SER A 159 16.80 -24.57 17.40
CA SER A 159 15.64 -24.17 18.21
C SER A 159 14.33 -24.77 17.69
N GLY A 160 14.30 -25.13 16.40
CA GLY A 160 13.19 -25.78 15.74
C GLY A 160 11.94 -24.90 15.55
N TRP A 161 12.08 -23.57 15.62
CA TRP A 161 10.96 -22.65 15.32
C TRP A 161 10.42 -22.82 13.89
N ASP A 162 11.25 -23.37 13.00
CA ASP A 162 11.00 -23.59 11.58
C ASP A 162 10.74 -25.05 11.19
N GLN A 163 10.56 -25.98 12.14
CA GLN A 163 10.35 -27.42 11.85
C GLN A 163 9.10 -27.75 11.02
N GLN A 164 8.18 -26.79 10.87
CA GLN A 164 6.92 -26.93 10.12
C GLN A 164 6.95 -26.24 8.75
N PHE A 165 8.07 -25.63 8.36
CA PHE A 165 8.23 -24.95 7.06
C PHE A 165 8.68 -25.91 5.95
#